data_AF-A0ABD0RE98-F1
#
_entry.id   AF-A0ABD0RE98-F1
#
_cell.length_a   1.000
_cell.length_b   1.000
_cell.length_c   1.000
_cell.angle_alpha   90.00
_cell.angle_beta   90.00
_cell.angle_gamma   90.00
#
_symmetry.space_group_name_H-M   'P 1'
#
loop_
_entity.id
_entity.type
_entity.pdbx_description
1 polymer ?
#
loop_
_entity_poly.entity_id
_entity_poly.type
_entity_poly.pdbx_seq_one_letter_code
_entity_poly.pdbx_strand_id
1 'polypeptide(L)'
;LSPFTLKVYVAAIAAYQDAVDGLSLGKHHLIIRLLRGARRLNPSCPHLIPSWDLSVVLLGLWRVHFEPLASVELKYLSLKTTLLIALTSIKRVGDLHDFSISKTCLEFGSADSHMTVRPRPGYVPKVPTTPFRDQVVNLQALPPEEADPALALLCPVRALRTYVDCTRSFRRSEQLFVCFGGQQGNAVSKQ
;
A
#
# COMPACT_ATOMS: atom_id res chain seq x y z
N LEU A 1 -24.42 -7.53 -14.09
CA LEU A 1 -23.88 -6.15 -14.24
C LEU A 1 -23.94 -5.43 -12.90
N SER A 2 -22.92 -4.65 -12.52
CA SER A 2 -22.98 -3.88 -11.27
C SER A 2 -23.88 -2.65 -11.43
N PRO A 3 -24.60 -2.19 -10.39
CA PRO A 3 -25.38 -0.95 -10.45
C PRO A 3 -24.53 0.30 -10.74
N PHE A 4 -23.23 0.27 -10.45
CA PHE A 4 -22.28 1.34 -10.80
C PHE A 4 -21.98 1.36 -12.30
N THR A 5 -21.78 0.20 -12.92
CA THR A 5 -21.56 0.08 -14.36
C THR A 5 -22.75 0.65 -15.14
N LEU A 6 -23.98 0.35 -14.71
CA LEU A 6 -25.19 0.91 -15.33
C LEU A 6 -25.23 2.45 -15.26
N LYS A 7 -24.80 3.04 -14.13
CA LYS A 7 -24.70 4.50 -14.01
C LYS A 7 -23.70 5.11 -14.98
N VAL A 8 -22.55 4.45 -15.17
CA VAL A 8 -21.53 4.88 -16.13
C VAL A 8 -22.08 4.83 -17.56
N TYR A 9 -22.78 3.75 -17.92
CA TYR A 9 -23.40 3.64 -19.25
C TYR A 9 -24.47 4.70 -19.50
N VAL A 10 -25.34 4.94 -18.51
CA VAL A 10 -26.34 6.02 -18.58
C VAL A 10 -25.66 7.37 -18.79
N ALA A 11 -24.57 7.67 -18.06
CA ALA A 11 -23.83 8.92 -18.22
C ALA A 11 -23.16 9.02 -19.60
N ALA A 12 -22.59 7.93 -20.11
CA ALA A 12 -21.97 7.89 -21.43
C ALA A 12 -22.99 8.13 -22.54
N ILE A 13 -24.16 7.48 -22.48
CA ILE A 13 -25.24 7.70 -23.45
C ILE A 13 -25.77 9.13 -23.35
N ALA A 14 -25.97 9.64 -22.13
CA ALA A 14 -26.44 11.00 -21.89
C ALA A 14 -25.50 12.08 -22.47
N ALA A 15 -24.22 11.78 -22.69
CA ALA A 15 -23.26 12.72 -23.25
C ALA A 15 -23.42 12.94 -24.77
N TYR A 16 -24.08 12.01 -25.47
CA TYR A 16 -24.26 12.05 -26.92
C TYR A 16 -25.73 12.12 -27.35
N GLN A 17 -26.65 12.33 -26.40
CA GLN A 17 -28.07 12.35 -26.65
C GLN A 17 -28.69 13.64 -26.10
N ASP A 18 -29.56 14.24 -26.89
CA ASP A 18 -30.35 15.39 -26.46
C ASP A 18 -31.25 15.04 -25.28
N ALA A 19 -31.67 16.07 -24.54
CA ALA A 19 -32.56 15.90 -23.41
C ALA A 19 -33.87 15.23 -23.84
N VAL A 20 -34.23 14.15 -23.15
CA VAL A 20 -35.50 13.45 -23.35
C VAL A 20 -36.50 14.04 -22.35
N ASP A 21 -37.65 14.49 -22.83
CA ASP A 21 -38.65 15.21 -22.04
C ASP A 21 -38.08 16.45 -21.31
N GLY A 22 -37.13 17.14 -21.95
CA GLY A 22 -36.44 18.29 -21.35
C GLY A 22 -35.48 17.94 -20.21
N LEU A 23 -35.24 16.64 -19.95
CA LEU A 23 -34.35 16.15 -18.91
C LEU A 23 -33.18 15.36 -19.50
N SER A 24 -32.00 15.50 -18.88
CA SER A 24 -30.89 14.58 -19.15
C SER A 24 -31.29 13.15 -18.79
N LEU A 25 -30.82 12.16 -19.55
CA LEU A 25 -31.17 10.75 -19.39
C LEU A 25 -30.95 10.23 -17.95
N GLY A 26 -29.90 10.70 -17.26
CA GLY A 26 -29.63 10.33 -15.86
C GLY A 26 -30.65 10.87 -14.84
N LYS A 27 -31.42 11.90 -15.21
CA LYS A 27 -32.49 12.50 -14.41
C LYS A 27 -33.88 11.99 -14.80
N HIS A 28 -34.00 11.26 -15.90
CA HIS A 28 -35.27 10.73 -16.37
C HIS A 28 -35.84 9.67 -15.39
N HIS A 29 -37.14 9.75 -15.11
CA HIS A 29 -37.78 8.98 -14.04
C HIS A 29 -37.68 7.45 -14.24
N LEU A 30 -37.75 6.98 -15.49
CA LEU A 30 -37.59 5.55 -15.81
C LEU A 30 -36.17 5.05 -15.54
N ILE A 31 -35.16 5.86 -15.86
CA ILE A 31 -33.75 5.51 -15.64
C ILE A 31 -33.45 5.46 -14.15
N ILE A 32 -33.96 6.41 -13.37
CA ILE A 32 -33.85 6.39 -11.91
C ILE A 32 -34.53 5.13 -11.34
N ARG A 33 -35.73 4.77 -11.81
CA ARG A 33 -36.44 3.55 -11.38
C ARG A 33 -35.65 2.29 -11.73
N LEU A 34 -35.11 2.20 -12.94
CA LEU A 34 -34.26 1.10 -13.40
C LEU A 34 -33.02 0.96 -12.51
N LEU A 35 -32.28 2.05 -12.27
CA LEU A 35 -31.08 2.04 -11.43
C LEU A 35 -31.38 1.68 -9.97
N ARG A 36 -32.53 2.12 -9.44
CA ARG A 36 -33.02 1.70 -8.11
C ARG A 36 -33.36 0.21 -8.09
N GLY A 37 -34.02 -0.30 -9.12
CA GLY A 37 -34.31 -1.73 -9.28
C GLY A 37 -33.03 -2.57 -9.34
N ALA A 38 -32.06 -2.16 -10.15
CA ALA A 38 -30.77 -2.83 -10.26
C ALA A 38 -30.01 -2.86 -8.92
N ARG A 39 -30.04 -1.77 -8.14
CA ARG A 39 -29.47 -1.75 -6.79
C ARG A 39 -30.17 -2.68 -5.80
N ARG A 40 -31.49 -2.87 -5.94
CA ARG A 40 -32.24 -3.81 -5.09
C ARG A 40 -31.97 -5.26 -5.47
N LEU A 41 -31.85 -5.56 -6.76
CA LEU A 41 -31.52 -6.89 -7.25
C LEU A 41 -30.06 -7.28 -6.97
N ASN A 42 -29.18 -6.29 -6.90
CA ASN A 42 -27.76 -6.49 -6.62
C ASN A 42 -27.30 -5.46 -5.58
N PRO A 43 -27.69 -5.64 -4.30
CA PRO A 43 -27.24 -4.77 -3.22
C PRO A 43 -25.72 -4.82 -3.14
N SER A 44 -25.09 -3.68 -2.86
CA SER A 44 -23.67 -3.67 -2.54
C SER A 44 -23.50 -4.49 -1.26
N CYS A 45 -23.01 -5.73 -1.36
CA CYS A 45 -22.55 -6.46 -0.20
C CYS A 45 -21.21 -5.84 0.20
N PRO A 46 -21.12 -5.06 1.30
CA PRO A 46 -19.81 -4.77 1.87
C PRO A 46 -19.19 -6.12 2.20
N HIS A 47 -18.01 -6.40 1.66
CA HIS A 47 -17.24 -7.54 2.14
C HIS A 47 -17.07 -7.35 3.65
N LEU A 48 -17.66 -8.26 4.42
CA LEU A 48 -17.40 -8.37 5.85
C LEU A 48 -15.97 -8.89 6.00
N ILE A 49 -15.01 -8.00 5.77
CA ILE A 49 -13.64 -8.26 6.19
C ILE A 49 -13.73 -8.25 7.72
N PRO A 50 -13.30 -9.32 8.42
CA PRO A 50 -13.26 -9.30 9.87
C PRO A 50 -12.52 -8.04 10.31
N SER A 51 -13.00 -7.38 11.36
CA SER A 51 -12.36 -6.18 11.89
C SER A 51 -10.89 -6.51 12.16
N TRP A 52 -9.99 -5.86 11.43
CA TRP A 52 -8.57 -6.05 11.61
C TRP A 52 -8.17 -5.55 13.01
N ASP A 53 -7.60 -6.43 13.83
CA ASP A 53 -7.00 -6.07 15.11
C ASP A 53 -5.48 -5.95 14.93
N LEU A 54 -4.99 -4.71 15.04
CA LEU A 54 -3.57 -4.41 14.93
C LEU A 54 -2.76 -5.16 16.01
N SER A 55 -3.31 -5.33 17.21
CA SER A 55 -2.64 -5.98 18.35
C SER A 55 -2.33 -7.43 18.04
N VAL A 56 -3.28 -8.15 17.44
CA VAL A 56 -3.10 -9.55 17.02
C VAL A 56 -2.02 -9.67 15.95
N VAL A 57 -1.99 -8.73 15.00
CA VAL A 57 -0.98 -8.73 13.95
C VAL A 57 0.41 -8.43 14.49
N LEU A 58 0.55 -7.43 15.37
CA LEU A 58 1.83 -7.11 16.02
C LEU A 58 2.33 -8.28 16.89
N LEU A 59 1.43 -8.94 17.62
CA LEU A 59 1.73 -10.17 18.38
C LEU A 59 2.21 -11.31 17.47
N GLY A 60 1.68 -11.39 16.25
CA GLY A 60 2.15 -12.33 15.23
C GLY A 60 3.57 -12.04 14.76
N LEU A 61 3.94 -10.76 14.59
CA LEU A 61 5.26 -10.34 14.14
C LEU A 61 6.38 -10.61 15.16
N TRP A 62 6.05 -10.84 16.43
CA TRP A 62 6.98 -11.28 17.47
C TRP A 62 7.36 -12.76 17.38
N ARG A 63 6.63 -13.57 16.61
CA ARG A 63 6.82 -15.03 16.62
C ARG A 63 7.99 -15.47 15.74
N VAL A 64 8.46 -16.70 16.00
CA VAL A 64 9.60 -17.36 15.33
C VAL A 64 9.53 -17.41 13.81
N HIS A 65 8.36 -17.26 13.19
CA HIS A 65 8.24 -17.21 11.72
C HIS A 65 8.77 -15.89 11.13
N PHE A 66 8.99 -14.90 11.98
CA PHE A 66 9.36 -13.54 11.62
C PHE A 66 10.68 -13.08 12.28
N GLU A 67 11.34 -14.00 13.01
CA GLU A 67 12.57 -13.77 13.77
C GLU A 67 13.40 -15.06 13.86
N PRO A 68 14.75 -14.98 13.86
CA PRO A 68 15.55 -13.76 13.74
C PRO A 68 15.64 -13.29 12.28
N LEU A 69 15.56 -11.97 12.07
CA LEU A 69 15.52 -11.35 10.73
C LEU A 69 16.65 -11.79 9.78
N ALA A 70 17.84 -12.11 10.31
CA ALA A 70 18.99 -12.52 9.52
C ALA A 70 18.87 -13.91 8.87
N SER A 71 17.99 -14.77 9.40
CA SER A 71 17.86 -16.18 8.97
C SER A 71 16.49 -16.54 8.41
N VAL A 72 15.50 -15.66 8.59
CA VAL A 72 14.13 -15.92 8.16
C VAL A 72 14.03 -15.95 6.63
N GLU A 73 13.12 -16.75 6.09
CA GLU A 73 12.85 -16.79 4.65
C GLU A 73 12.50 -15.38 4.14
N LEU A 74 13.03 -15.03 2.96
CA LEU A 74 12.84 -13.72 2.33
C LEU A 74 11.36 -13.33 2.23
N LYS A 75 10.46 -14.30 2.05
CA LYS A 75 9.01 -14.08 2.05
C LYS A 75 8.53 -13.45 3.36
N TYR A 76 8.88 -14.02 4.51
CA TYR A 76 8.45 -13.52 5.82
C TYR A 76 9.15 -12.20 6.17
N LEU A 77 10.43 -12.05 5.83
CA LEU A 77 11.14 -10.77 5.96
C LEU A 77 10.44 -9.67 5.15
N SER A 78 10.09 -9.95 3.88
CA SER A 78 9.37 -9.03 3.01
C SER A 78 8.03 -8.63 3.61
N LEU A 79 7.22 -9.60 4.06
CA LEU A 79 5.91 -9.34 4.66
C LEU A 79 6.02 -8.47 5.93
N LYS A 80 6.95 -8.79 6.83
CA LYS A 80 7.18 -8.03 8.05
C LYS A 80 7.61 -6.60 7.75
N THR A 81 8.63 -6.44 6.90
CA THR A 81 9.16 -5.13 6.55
C THR A 81 8.11 -4.30 5.82
N THR A 82 7.40 -4.85 4.82
CA THR A 82 6.34 -4.12 4.11
C THR A 82 5.22 -3.69 5.05
N LEU A 83 4.78 -4.55 5.96
CA LEU A 83 3.73 -4.22 6.93
C LEU A 83 4.18 -3.12 7.90
N LEU A 84 5.37 -3.24 8.50
CA LEU A 84 5.90 -2.24 9.43
C LEU A 84 6.08 -0.87 8.72
N ILE A 85 6.59 -0.85 7.49
CA ILE A 85 6.70 0.38 6.71
C ILE A 85 5.32 0.94 6.36
N ALA A 86 4.36 0.11 5.97
CA ALA A 86 3.00 0.56 5.67
C ALA A 86 2.33 1.23 6.88
N LEU A 87 2.46 0.60 8.06
CA LEU A 87 1.91 1.09 9.33
C LEU A 87 2.55 2.42 9.76
N THR A 88 3.87 2.52 9.65
CA THR A 88 4.64 3.65 10.19
C THR A 88 4.69 4.84 9.24
N SER A 89 4.69 4.60 7.93
CA SER A 89 4.73 5.66 6.92
C SER A 89 3.36 6.27 6.59
N ILE A 90 2.27 5.56 6.91
CA ILE A 90 0.88 5.95 6.59
C ILE A 90 0.73 6.26 5.08
N LYS A 91 1.46 5.52 4.23
CA LYS A 91 1.43 5.66 2.77
C LYS A 91 0.48 4.66 2.14
N ARG A 92 -0.12 5.03 1.01
CA ARG A 92 -0.97 4.11 0.24
C ARG A 92 -0.09 3.08 -0.45
N VAL A 93 -0.69 1.94 -0.83
CA VAL A 93 0.01 0.88 -1.56
C VAL A 93 0.72 1.39 -2.83
N GLY A 94 0.10 2.33 -3.56
CA GLY A 94 0.72 2.95 -4.74
C GLY A 94 1.98 3.75 -4.43
N ASP A 95 2.03 4.42 -3.27
CA ASP A 95 3.19 5.21 -2.83
C ASP A 95 4.30 4.31 -2.27
N LEU A 96 3.91 3.28 -1.51
CA LEU A 96 4.84 2.24 -1.05
C LEU A 96 5.51 1.51 -2.21
N HIS A 97 4.76 1.30 -3.31
CA HIS A 97 5.26 0.71 -4.53
C HIS A 97 6.34 1.57 -5.19
N ASP A 98 6.24 2.91 -5.07
CA ASP A 98 7.18 3.82 -5.73
C ASP A 98 8.48 4.06 -4.95
N PHE A 99 8.51 3.75 -3.65
CA PHE A 99 9.71 3.82 -2.82
C PHE A 99 10.91 3.16 -3.51
N SER A 100 12.09 3.71 -3.26
CA SER A 100 13.33 3.34 -3.95
C SER A 100 14.48 3.18 -2.97
N ILE A 101 15.41 2.27 -3.27
CA ILE A 101 16.67 2.10 -2.55
C ILE A 101 17.76 3.10 -2.98
N SER A 102 17.51 3.89 -4.03
CA SER A 102 18.46 4.91 -4.49
C SER A 102 18.90 5.80 -3.33
N LYS A 103 20.18 6.17 -3.29
CA LYS A 103 20.76 7.05 -2.25
C LYS A 103 20.03 8.39 -2.12
N THR A 104 19.38 8.87 -3.18
CA THR A 104 18.58 10.09 -3.14
C THR A 104 17.22 9.90 -2.45
N CYS A 105 16.72 8.66 -2.43
CA CYS A 105 15.39 8.30 -1.94
C CYS A 105 15.44 7.63 -0.57
N LEU A 106 16.46 6.84 -0.25
CA LEU A 106 16.57 6.12 1.02
C LEU A 106 17.90 6.46 1.69
N GLU A 107 17.81 7.01 2.89
CA GLU A 107 18.94 7.31 3.74
C GLU A 107 18.70 6.76 5.14
N PHE A 108 19.74 6.20 5.73
CA PHE A 108 19.73 5.78 7.12
C PHE A 108 20.66 6.71 7.90
N GLY A 109 20.21 7.10 9.09
CA GLY A 109 21.01 7.89 10.01
C GLY A 109 22.21 7.13 10.55
N SER A 110 23.08 7.86 11.25
CA SER A 110 24.20 7.27 11.99
C SER A 110 23.72 6.15 12.91
N ALA A 111 24.43 5.02 12.86
CA ALA A 111 24.14 3.80 13.63
C ALA A 111 22.68 3.32 13.50
N ASP A 112 22.02 3.57 12.36
CA ASP A 112 20.63 3.18 12.10
C ASP A 112 19.62 3.77 13.12
N SER A 113 19.94 4.91 13.71
CA SER A 113 19.06 5.63 14.66
C SER A 113 17.73 6.07 14.06
N HIS A 114 17.70 6.31 12.74
CA HIS A 114 16.51 6.67 12.00
C HIS A 114 16.69 6.33 10.52
N MET A 115 15.60 6.43 9.76
CA MET A 115 15.65 6.38 8.30
C MET A 115 14.75 7.45 7.68
N THR A 116 15.16 7.90 6.50
CA THR A 116 14.44 8.86 5.68
C THR A 116 14.13 8.23 4.33
N VAL A 117 12.85 8.23 3.96
CA VAL A 117 12.36 7.78 2.66
C VAL A 117 11.72 8.95 1.93
N ARG A 118 12.26 9.30 0.76
CA ARG A 118 11.77 10.36 -0.11
C ARG A 118 11.06 9.78 -1.33
N PRO A 119 10.02 10.45 -1.86
CA PRO A 119 9.40 10.08 -3.12
C PRO A 119 10.43 10.02 -4.26
N ARG A 120 10.22 9.13 -5.23
CA ARG A 120 11.08 9.08 -6.41
C ARG A 120 10.83 10.30 -7.29
N PRO A 121 11.88 10.93 -7.85
CA PRO A 121 11.70 11.97 -8.86
C PRO A 121 10.84 11.45 -10.02
N GLY A 122 9.79 12.20 -10.38
CA GLY A 122 8.88 11.85 -11.47
C GLY A 122 7.68 10.99 -11.10
N TYR A 123 7.58 10.51 -9.85
CA TYR A 123 6.37 9.84 -9.38
C TYR A 123 5.19 10.81 -9.27
N VAL A 124 4.02 10.36 -9.71
CA VAL A 124 2.76 11.08 -9.57
C VAL A 124 1.79 10.20 -8.78
N PRO A 125 1.45 10.58 -7.54
CA PRO A 125 0.48 9.84 -6.75
C PRO A 125 -0.88 9.78 -7.43
N LYS A 126 -1.62 8.70 -7.20
CA LYS A 126 -2.98 8.52 -7.74
C LYS A 126 -3.91 9.68 -7.39
N VAL A 127 -3.71 10.31 -6.23
CA VAL A 127 -4.40 11.54 -5.85
C VAL A 127 -3.32 12.59 -5.62
N PRO A 128 -3.10 13.51 -6.57
CA PRO A 128 -1.98 14.44 -6.54
C PRO A 128 -2.20 15.63 -5.59
N THR A 129 -3.06 15.52 -4.58
CA THR A 129 -3.30 16.59 -3.61
C THR A 129 -2.12 16.72 -2.64
N THR A 130 -1.66 17.95 -2.45
CA THR A 130 -0.79 18.34 -1.33
C THR A 130 -1.52 18.03 -0.01
N PRO A 131 -0.88 17.39 0.98
CA PRO A 131 0.58 17.33 1.19
C PRO A 131 1.28 16.05 0.71
N PHE A 132 0.57 15.07 0.14
CA PHE A 132 1.11 13.71 -0.02
C PHE A 132 2.12 13.53 -1.17
N ARG A 133 2.17 14.49 -2.11
CA ARG A 133 3.02 14.42 -3.31
C ARG A 133 4.51 14.40 -3.00
N ASP A 134 4.94 15.29 -2.09
CA ASP A 134 6.36 15.49 -1.77
C ASP A 134 6.68 15.10 -0.32
N GLN A 135 5.79 14.34 0.32
CA GLN A 135 5.94 14.00 1.73
C GLN A 135 7.09 13.01 1.95
N VAL A 136 8.14 13.51 2.58
CA VAL A 136 9.25 12.72 3.12
C VAL A 136 8.80 11.99 4.37
N VAL A 137 9.12 10.70 4.45
CA VAL A 137 8.86 9.84 5.60
C VAL A 137 10.14 9.77 6.42
N ASN A 138 10.12 10.27 7.65
CA ASN A 138 11.20 10.14 8.61
C ASN A 138 10.74 9.25 9.76
N LEU A 139 11.44 8.14 9.99
CA LEU A 139 11.09 7.14 10.99
C LEU A 139 12.26 6.93 11.93
N GLN A 140 12.01 7.10 13.21
CA GLN A 140 12.99 6.82 14.26
C GLN A 140 13.04 5.31 14.51
N ALA A 141 14.23 4.81 14.84
CA ALA A 141 14.37 3.45 15.32
C ALA A 141 13.66 3.31 16.67
N LEU A 142 13.00 2.16 16.86
CA LEU A 142 12.49 1.79 18.17
C LEU A 142 13.66 1.41 19.10
N PRO A 143 13.44 1.43 20.43
CA PRO A 143 14.48 1.11 21.40
C PRO A 143 15.20 -0.22 21.08
N PRO A 144 16.50 -0.31 21.41
CA PRO A 144 17.27 -1.53 21.16
C PRO A 144 16.82 -2.65 22.11
N GLU A 145 17.27 -3.88 21.81
CA GLU A 145 16.82 -5.09 22.49
C GLU A 145 17.11 -5.10 23.99
N GLU A 146 18.19 -4.43 24.44
CA GLU A 146 18.54 -4.29 25.85
C GLU A 146 17.55 -3.41 26.63
N ALA A 147 16.90 -2.46 25.96
CA ALA A 147 15.95 -1.53 26.58
C ALA A 147 14.52 -2.08 26.58
N ASP A 148 14.07 -2.61 25.44
CA ASP A 148 12.76 -3.26 25.29
C ASP A 148 12.81 -4.30 24.16
N PRO A 149 12.93 -5.59 24.50
CA PRO A 149 12.97 -6.67 23.51
C PRO A 149 11.73 -6.68 22.61
N ALA A 150 10.53 -6.44 23.15
CA ALA A 150 9.30 -6.54 22.39
C ALA A 150 9.18 -5.42 21.34
N LEU A 151 9.58 -4.19 21.69
CA LEU A 151 9.63 -3.08 20.75
C LEU A 151 10.75 -3.22 19.73
N ALA A 152 11.91 -3.74 20.14
CA ALA A 152 13.02 -4.00 19.22
C ALA A 152 12.58 -4.93 18.06
N LEU A 153 11.78 -5.96 18.36
CA LEU A 153 11.25 -6.90 17.35
C LEU A 153 10.32 -6.25 16.30
N LEU A 154 9.73 -5.10 16.63
CA LEU A 154 8.84 -4.33 15.75
C LEU A 154 9.53 -3.11 15.10
N CYS A 155 10.83 -2.95 15.29
CA CYS A 155 11.56 -1.78 14.77
C CYS A 155 11.53 -1.73 13.23
N PRO A 156 10.89 -0.71 12.62
CA PRO A 156 10.79 -0.60 11.16
C PRO A 156 12.15 -0.32 10.52
N VAL A 157 13.02 0.43 11.19
CA VAL A 157 14.37 0.78 10.70
C VAL A 157 15.24 -0.48 10.63
N ARG A 158 15.26 -1.28 11.70
CA ARG A 158 15.95 -2.57 11.76
C ARG A 158 15.46 -3.53 10.68
N ALA A 159 14.14 -3.69 10.57
CA ALA A 159 13.53 -4.56 9.57
C ALA A 159 13.85 -4.14 8.12
N LEU A 160 13.85 -2.83 7.83
CA LEU A 160 14.17 -2.32 6.51
C LEU A 160 15.66 -2.45 6.19
N ARG A 161 16.55 -2.13 7.14
CA ARG A 161 17.98 -2.29 6.99
C ARG A 161 18.33 -3.74 6.63
N THR A 162 17.86 -4.69 7.43
CA THR A 162 18.11 -6.12 7.19
C THR A 162 17.56 -6.57 5.84
N TYR A 163 16.36 -6.12 5.46
CA TYR A 163 15.77 -6.43 4.15
C TYR A 163 16.61 -5.89 2.97
N VAL A 164 17.07 -4.63 3.06
CA VAL A 164 17.92 -4.02 2.04
C VAL A 164 19.23 -4.80 1.91
N ASP A 165 19.85 -5.18 3.02
CA ASP A 165 21.10 -5.96 3.04
C ASP A 165 20.90 -7.36 2.45
N CYS A 166 19.85 -8.08 2.88
CA CYS A 166 19.53 -9.41 2.36
C CYS A 166 19.21 -9.41 0.87
N THR A 167 18.56 -8.36 0.35
CA THR A 167 18.18 -8.28 -1.07
C THR A 167 19.29 -7.75 -1.97
N ARG A 168 20.35 -7.15 -1.39
CA ARG A 168 21.38 -6.43 -2.14
C ARG A 168 22.05 -7.24 -3.25
N SER A 169 22.31 -8.53 -3.01
CA SER A 169 23.10 -9.38 -3.91
C SER A 169 22.36 -9.82 -5.17
N PHE A 170 21.03 -9.96 -5.12
CA PHE A 170 20.22 -10.50 -6.23
C PHE A 170 19.21 -9.50 -6.79
N ARG A 171 19.13 -8.30 -6.22
CA ARG A 171 18.23 -7.23 -6.66
C ARG A 171 18.58 -6.75 -8.08
N ARG A 172 17.56 -6.55 -8.90
CA ARG A 172 17.65 -6.07 -10.29
C ARG A 172 16.88 -4.77 -10.53
N SER A 173 16.23 -4.25 -9.50
CA SER A 173 15.40 -3.04 -9.54
C SER A 173 15.72 -2.12 -8.37
N GLU A 174 15.69 -0.82 -8.64
CA GLU A 174 15.81 0.23 -7.62
C GLU A 174 14.56 0.36 -6.74
N GLN A 175 13.44 -0.27 -7.12
CA GLN A 175 12.21 -0.28 -6.30
C GLN A 175 12.46 -0.89 -4.92
N LEU A 176 12.05 -0.23 -3.84
CA LEU A 176 12.34 -0.64 -2.45
C LEU A 176 12.03 -2.12 -2.22
N PHE A 177 10.82 -2.56 -2.53
CA PHE A 177 10.43 -3.97 -2.43
C PHE A 177 10.58 -4.68 -3.78
N VAL A 178 11.17 -5.88 -3.74
CA VAL A 178 11.38 -6.76 -4.90
C VAL A 178 10.67 -8.10 -4.71
N CYS A 179 10.39 -8.77 -5.82
CA CYS A 179 9.82 -10.11 -5.82
C CYS A 179 10.75 -11.10 -5.09
N PHE A 180 10.15 -12.01 -4.30
CA PHE A 180 10.85 -13.08 -3.59
C PHE A 180 10.54 -14.50 -4.14
N GLY A 181 9.62 -14.62 -5.11
CA GLY A 181 9.27 -15.89 -5.76
C GLY A 181 10.07 -16.14 -7.05
N GLY A 182 9.47 -16.83 -8.03
CA GLY A 182 10.15 -17.21 -9.28
C GLY A 182 10.75 -16.08 -10.14
N GLN A 183 10.40 -14.82 -9.85
CA GLN A 183 10.98 -13.61 -10.48
C GLN A 183 11.85 -12.84 -9.47
N GLN A 184 12.66 -13.55 -8.68
CA GLN A 184 13.39 -12.98 -7.55
C GLN A 184 14.25 -11.78 -7.95
N GLY A 185 14.18 -10.71 -7.15
CA GLY A 185 14.96 -9.48 -7.37
C GLY A 185 14.38 -8.51 -8.40
N ASN A 186 13.37 -8.91 -9.17
CA ASN A 186 12.66 -8.02 -10.08
C ASN A 186 11.70 -7.08 -9.34
N ALA A 187 11.31 -6.00 -10.01
CA ALA A 187 10.28 -5.07 -9.53
C ALA A 187 8.96 -5.80 -9.25
N VAL A 188 8.28 -5.40 -8.18
CA VAL A 188 6.93 -5.89 -7.86
C VAL A 188 5.93 -5.23 -8.82
N SER A 189 4.90 -5.93 -9.27
CA SER A 189 3.84 -5.35 -10.12
C SER A 189 2.83 -4.54 -9.29
N LYS A 190 2.25 -3.49 -9.89
CA LYS A 190 1.06 -2.84 -9.32
C LYS A 190 -0.12 -3.81 -9.49
N GLN A 191 -0.77 -4.20 -8.39
CA GLN A 191 -2.03 -4.97 -8.41
C GLN A 191 -3.23 -4.04 -8.59
#